data_AF-A0A4P7WX58-F1
#
_entry.id   AF-A0A4P7WX58-F1
#
_cell.length_a   1.000
_cell.length_b   1.000
_cell.length_c   1.000
_cell.angle_alpha   90.00
_cell.angle_beta   90.00
_cell.angle_gamma   90.00
#
_symmetry.space_group_name_H-M   'P 1'
#
loop_
_entity.id
_entity.type
_entity.pdbx_description
1 polymer ?
#
loop_
_entity_poly.entity_id
_entity_poly.type
_entity_poly.pdbx_seq_one_letter_code
_entity_poly.pdbx_strand_id
1 'polypeptide(L)'
;MKQLLAIHIFLISIISYSQTNPISNLLPSKELDSIQFSIWDIQTKDMSSPNSKDKEYEKKLATVTLSNKDKDLLITNLLNPKSYNQKRALLYHYNLIFDLYKNDAISAIVKISTLTGNITIDNKITGQYSKNNCTVQFGKVLLSLLKEYNFSDYLNTSDLIGISDNTNDKH
;
A
#
# COMPACT_ATOMS: atom_id res chain seq x y z
N MET A 1 -36.19 25.79 34.74
CA MET A 1 -35.82 24.59 33.95
C MET A 1 -35.74 24.88 32.44
N LYS A 2 -35.02 25.92 32.00
CA LYS A 2 -34.80 26.20 30.57
C LYS A 2 -33.31 26.37 30.20
N GLN A 3 -32.42 26.48 31.20
CA GLN A 3 -30.98 26.58 30.99
C GLN A 3 -30.26 25.22 30.90
N LEU A 4 -30.86 24.12 31.39
CA LEU A 4 -30.26 22.79 31.27
C LEU A 4 -30.33 22.19 29.84
N LEU A 5 -31.24 22.68 29.00
CA LEU A 5 -31.44 22.14 27.64
C LEU A 5 -30.39 22.66 26.65
N ALA A 6 -29.86 23.87 26.86
CA ALA A 6 -28.89 24.49 25.96
C ALA A 6 -27.49 23.84 26.07
N ILE A 7 -27.14 23.29 27.23
CA ILE A 7 -25.83 22.68 27.47
C ILE A 7 -25.70 21.31 26.79
N HIS A 8 -26.81 20.60 26.57
CA HIS A 8 -26.80 19.30 25.90
C HIS A 8 -26.61 19.39 24.38
N ILE A 9 -27.03 20.49 23.75
CA ILE A 9 -26.92 20.67 22.30
C ILE A 9 -25.48 21.08 21.91
N PHE A 10 -24.71 21.70 22.82
CA PHE A 10 -23.33 22.12 22.53
C PHE A 10 -22.30 21.00 22.70
N LEU A 11 -22.63 19.89 23.38
CA LEU A 11 -21.71 18.76 23.57
C LEU A 11 -21.72 17.74 22.43
N ILE A 12 -22.70 17.79 21.52
CA ILE A 12 -22.85 16.79 20.44
C ILE A 12 -22.11 17.20 19.15
N SER A 13 -21.64 18.45 19.06
CA SER A 13 -20.93 18.95 17.87
C SER A 13 -19.44 18.61 17.82
N ILE A 14 -18.89 17.90 18.81
CA ILE A 14 -17.56 17.27 18.67
C ILE A 14 -17.72 15.94 17.92
N ILE A 15 -18.32 16.01 16.72
CA ILE A 15 -18.11 14.97 15.72
C ILE A 15 -16.66 15.13 15.33
N SER A 16 -15.80 14.34 15.97
CA SER A 16 -14.42 14.18 15.55
C SER A 16 -14.47 13.69 14.12
N TYR A 17 -14.34 14.61 13.17
CA TYR A 17 -13.98 14.26 11.81
C TYR A 17 -12.67 13.51 11.94
N SER A 18 -12.71 12.19 11.77
CA SER A 18 -11.53 11.41 11.42
C SER A 18 -11.10 11.93 10.06
N GLN A 19 -10.34 13.02 10.05
CA GLN A 19 -9.74 13.57 8.85
C GLN A 19 -8.88 12.45 8.27
N THR A 20 -9.29 11.91 7.13
CA THR A 20 -8.43 11.06 6.33
C THR A 20 -7.24 11.93 5.97
N ASN A 21 -6.11 11.74 6.66
CA ASN A 21 -4.89 12.47 6.36
C ASN A 21 -4.63 12.33 4.86
N PRO A 22 -4.40 13.44 4.13
CA PRO A 22 -4.07 13.34 2.72
C PRO A 22 -2.84 12.45 2.56
N ILE A 23 -2.81 11.62 1.52
CA ILE A 23 -1.72 10.67 1.23
C ILE A 23 -0.35 11.36 1.20
N SER A 24 -0.31 12.66 0.94
CA SER A 24 0.89 13.51 1.05
C SER A 24 1.56 13.51 2.42
N ASN A 25 0.84 13.23 3.51
CA ASN A 25 1.39 13.17 4.87
C ASN A 25 1.93 11.78 5.24
N LEU A 26 1.65 10.77 4.41
CA LEU A 26 1.98 9.38 4.69
C LEU A 26 3.38 8.98 4.21
N LEU A 27 3.93 9.68 3.23
CA LEU A 27 5.32 9.49 2.84
C LEU A 27 6.24 10.51 3.54
N PRO A 28 7.42 10.10 4.02
CA PRO A 28 8.49 11.01 4.41
C PRO A 28 8.76 12.02 3.30
N SER A 29 9.29 13.19 3.65
CA SER A 29 9.58 14.26 2.67
C SER A 29 10.33 13.72 1.44
N LYS A 30 10.18 14.41 0.28
CA LYS A 30 10.74 14.01 -1.03
C LYS A 30 12.23 13.63 -1.05
N GLU A 31 12.98 13.96 -0.02
CA GLU A 31 14.39 13.59 0.16
C GLU A 31 14.49 12.18 0.73
N LEU A 32 14.21 11.19 -0.11
CA LEU A 32 14.54 9.79 0.13
C LEU A 32 15.86 9.45 -0.55
N ASP A 33 16.74 8.75 0.15
CA ASP A 33 18.06 8.39 -0.37
C ASP A 33 17.92 7.26 -1.38
N SER A 34 17.24 6.18 -0.99
CA SER A 34 17.03 5.01 -1.83
C SER A 34 15.71 4.31 -1.55
N ILE A 35 15.29 3.47 -2.50
CA ILE A 35 14.17 2.55 -2.33
C ILE A 35 14.65 1.15 -2.67
N GLN A 36 14.50 0.22 -1.74
CA GLN A 36 14.66 -1.20 -2.02
C GLN A 36 13.33 -1.80 -2.41
N PHE A 37 13.26 -2.40 -3.60
CA PHE A 37 12.11 -3.14 -4.08
C PHE A 37 12.36 -4.63 -3.93
N SER A 38 11.48 -5.33 -3.23
CA SER A 38 11.56 -6.76 -2.96
C SER A 38 10.29 -7.50 -3.36
N ILE A 39 10.47 -8.75 -3.79
CA ILE A 39 9.38 -9.73 -3.95
C ILE A 39 9.38 -10.68 -2.77
N TRP A 40 8.19 -10.92 -2.23
CA TRP A 40 7.99 -11.79 -1.08
C TRP A 40 6.96 -12.86 -1.39
N ASP A 41 7.24 -14.08 -0.93
CA ASP A 41 6.30 -15.19 -0.85
C ASP A 41 5.80 -15.25 0.60
N ILE A 42 4.51 -14.99 0.78
CA ILE A 42 3.88 -14.87 2.09
C ILE A 42 2.67 -15.78 2.16
N GLN A 43 2.68 -16.71 3.11
CA GLN A 43 1.52 -17.49 3.51
C GLN A 43 1.06 -17.01 4.88
N THR A 44 -0.17 -16.51 4.97
CA THR A 44 -0.83 -16.24 6.25
C THR A 44 -2.04 -17.16 6.44
N LYS A 45 -2.53 -17.24 7.68
CA LYS A 45 -3.78 -17.96 7.99
C LYS A 45 -4.98 -17.45 7.19
N ASP A 46 -5.02 -16.16 6.87
CA ASP A 46 -6.12 -15.56 6.09
C ASP A 46 -6.21 -16.11 4.66
N MET A 47 -5.12 -16.71 4.15
CA MET A 47 -5.06 -17.35 2.83
C MET A 47 -5.34 -18.86 2.90
N SER A 48 -5.41 -19.41 4.10
CA SER A 48 -5.51 -20.84 4.32
C SER A 48 -6.99 -21.23 4.44
N SER A 49 -7.36 -22.39 3.88
CA SER A 49 -8.71 -22.93 4.05
C SER A 49 -8.99 -23.22 5.53
N PRO A 50 -10.26 -23.18 5.99
CA PRO A 50 -10.61 -23.62 7.33
C PRO A 50 -10.06 -25.02 7.61
N ASN A 51 -9.42 -25.20 8.78
CA ASN A 51 -8.72 -26.44 9.20
C ASN A 51 -7.45 -26.80 8.42
N SER A 52 -6.93 -25.91 7.58
CA SER A 52 -5.60 -26.07 7.00
C SER A 52 -4.53 -26.20 8.10
N LYS A 53 -3.54 -27.06 7.86
CA LYS A 53 -2.33 -27.22 8.68
C LYS A 53 -1.13 -26.47 8.09
N ASP A 54 -1.37 -25.63 7.09
CA ASP A 54 -0.31 -24.88 6.43
C ASP A 54 0.36 -23.95 7.44
N LYS A 55 1.69 -23.92 7.42
CA LYS A 55 2.46 -23.06 8.29
C LYS A 55 2.50 -21.65 7.69
N GLU A 56 2.28 -20.66 8.52
CA GLU A 56 2.53 -19.27 8.14
C GLU A 56 4.02 -19.08 7.88
N TYR A 57 4.35 -18.36 6.82
CA TYR A 57 5.72 -18.01 6.50
C TYR A 57 5.77 -16.69 5.72
N GLU A 58 6.93 -16.03 5.84
CA GLU A 58 7.30 -14.89 5.02
C GLU A 58 8.71 -15.14 4.49
N LYS A 59 8.87 -15.15 3.17
CA LYS A 59 10.15 -15.41 2.51
C LYS A 59 10.40 -14.38 1.41
N LYS A 60 11.45 -13.57 1.59
CA LYS A 60 11.94 -12.71 0.52
C LYS A 60 12.55 -13.56 -0.60
N LEU A 61 12.02 -13.44 -1.80
CA LEU A 61 12.49 -14.16 -2.98
C LEU A 61 13.62 -13.42 -3.70
N ALA A 62 13.43 -12.10 -3.88
CA ALA A 62 14.39 -11.24 -4.57
C ALA A 62 14.33 -9.82 -4.03
N THR A 63 15.40 -9.05 -4.25
CA THR A 63 15.49 -7.64 -3.88
C THR A 63 16.41 -6.90 -4.84
N VAL A 64 16.09 -5.63 -5.08
CA VAL A 64 16.90 -4.71 -5.89
C VAL A 64 16.76 -3.30 -5.34
N THR A 65 17.77 -2.47 -5.54
CA THR A 65 17.66 -1.02 -5.28
C THR A 65 17.19 -0.33 -6.55
N LEU A 66 16.13 0.47 -6.46
CA LEU A 66 15.60 1.20 -7.60
C LEU A 66 16.61 2.24 -8.11
N SER A 67 16.65 2.42 -9.43
CA SER A 67 17.31 3.56 -10.06
C SER A 67 16.68 4.88 -9.58
N ASN A 68 17.43 5.99 -9.63
CA ASN A 68 16.87 7.31 -9.25
C ASN A 68 15.61 7.66 -10.06
N LYS A 69 15.61 7.34 -11.36
CA LYS A 69 14.45 7.56 -12.25
C LYS A 69 13.22 6.79 -11.77
N ASP A 70 13.38 5.52 -11.42
CA ASP A 70 12.26 4.65 -11.02
C ASP A 70 11.80 4.94 -9.59
N LYS A 71 12.74 5.32 -8.71
CA LYS A 71 12.44 5.89 -7.39
C LYS A 71 11.52 7.10 -7.53
N ASP A 72 11.91 8.07 -8.36
CA ASP A 72 11.15 9.31 -8.56
C ASP A 72 9.78 9.04 -9.19
N LEU A 73 9.72 8.11 -10.15
CA LEU A 73 8.47 7.65 -10.77
C LEU A 73 7.54 7.03 -9.71
N LEU A 74 8.05 6.13 -8.88
CA LEU A 74 7.27 5.47 -7.84
C LEU A 74 6.76 6.49 -6.81
N ILE A 75 7.62 7.35 -6.28
CA ILE A 75 7.26 8.39 -5.31
C ILE A 75 6.17 9.31 -5.88
N THR A 76 6.34 9.75 -7.14
CA THR A 76 5.37 10.61 -7.81
C THR A 76 3.99 9.94 -7.90
N ASN A 77 3.96 8.65 -8.23
CA ASN A 77 2.70 7.91 -8.27
C ASN A 77 2.13 7.66 -6.87
N LEU A 78 2.96 7.35 -5.87
CA LEU A 78 2.49 7.16 -4.50
C LEU A 78 1.90 8.44 -3.89
N LEU A 79 2.44 9.61 -4.23
CA LEU A 79 1.92 10.89 -3.76
C LEU A 79 0.69 11.36 -4.55
N ASN A 80 0.39 10.75 -5.71
CA ASN A 80 -0.74 11.12 -6.54
C ASN A 80 -2.03 10.44 -6.03
N PRO A 81 -3.06 11.19 -5.60
CA PRO A 81 -4.32 10.60 -5.15
C PRO A 81 -5.01 9.73 -6.21
N LYS A 82 -4.80 10.00 -7.51
CA LYS A 82 -5.35 9.21 -8.62
C LYS A 82 -4.74 7.81 -8.76
N SER A 83 -3.70 7.51 -8.00
CA SER A 83 -3.12 6.16 -7.92
C SER A 83 -3.94 5.22 -7.04
N TYR A 84 -4.97 5.73 -6.35
CA TYR A 84 -5.74 4.97 -5.38
C TYR A 84 -7.24 4.99 -5.66
N ASN A 85 -7.86 3.84 -5.45
CA ASN A 85 -9.31 3.67 -5.30
C ASN A 85 -9.66 3.78 -3.80
N GLN A 86 -10.76 4.45 -3.45
CA GLN A 86 -11.26 4.56 -2.07
C GLN A 86 -11.87 3.24 -1.51
N LYS A 87 -11.50 2.10 -2.08
CA LYS A 87 -11.97 0.78 -1.63
C LYS A 87 -11.12 0.32 -0.45
N ARG A 88 -11.78 -0.25 0.58
CA ARG A 88 -11.10 -0.84 1.73
C ARG A 88 -10.37 -2.12 1.33
N ALA A 89 -9.09 -2.20 1.67
CA ALA A 89 -8.29 -3.42 1.60
C ALA A 89 -8.67 -4.38 2.75
N LEU A 90 -9.23 -5.55 2.43
CA LEU A 90 -9.71 -6.53 3.43
C LEU A 90 -8.72 -7.67 3.70
N LEU A 91 -7.75 -7.92 2.82
CA LEU A 91 -6.82 -9.06 2.90
C LEU A 91 -5.35 -8.59 2.89
N TYR A 92 -4.51 -9.26 3.69
CA TYR A 92 -3.10 -8.92 3.97
C TYR A 92 -2.08 -9.73 3.16
N HIS A 93 -2.43 -10.18 1.96
CA HIS A 93 -1.45 -10.82 1.08
C HIS A 93 -0.64 -9.75 0.35
N TYR A 94 0.60 -9.50 0.74
CA TYR A 94 1.49 -8.58 0.02
C TYR A 94 2.72 -9.31 -0.48
N ASN A 95 3.06 -9.07 -1.72
CA ASN A 95 4.20 -9.72 -2.37
C ASN A 95 5.10 -8.73 -3.08
N LEU A 96 4.70 -7.45 -3.21
CA LEU A 96 5.61 -6.36 -3.54
C LEU A 96 5.87 -5.53 -2.29
N ILE A 97 7.13 -5.39 -1.89
CA ILE A 97 7.53 -4.56 -0.74
C ILE A 97 8.55 -3.53 -1.19
N PHE A 98 8.28 -2.25 -0.89
CA PHE A 98 9.19 -1.14 -1.12
C PHE A 98 9.59 -0.55 0.23
N ASP A 99 10.86 -0.70 0.60
CA ASP A 99 11.44 -0.07 1.78
C ASP A 99 12.09 1.25 1.37
N LEU A 100 11.58 2.36 1.91
CA LEU A 100 12.01 3.72 1.59
C LEU A 100 13.02 4.17 2.65
N TYR A 101 14.27 4.42 2.25
CA TYR A 101 15.35 4.77 3.17
C TYR A 101 15.62 6.27 3.20
N LYS A 102 15.85 6.78 4.42
CA LYS A 102 16.38 8.11 4.69
C LYS A 102 17.41 8.03 5.83
N ASN A 103 18.60 8.57 5.63
CA ASN A 103 19.73 8.51 6.56
C ASN A 103 20.01 7.07 7.01
N ASP A 104 20.10 6.13 6.07
CA ASP A 104 20.33 4.70 6.28
C ASP A 104 19.28 3.96 7.13
N ALA A 105 18.14 4.59 7.44
CA ALA A 105 17.04 3.99 8.17
C ALA A 105 15.78 3.88 7.30
N ILE A 106 14.98 2.83 7.53
CA ILE A 106 13.67 2.68 6.89
C ILE A 106 12.74 3.76 7.42
N SER A 107 12.39 4.69 6.55
CA SER A 107 11.52 5.83 6.82
C SER A 107 10.05 5.55 6.51
N ALA A 108 9.79 4.68 5.52
CA ALA A 108 8.46 4.14 5.24
C ALA A 108 8.55 2.77 4.57
N ILE A 109 7.49 1.99 4.70
CA ILE A 109 7.32 0.70 4.02
C ILE A 109 6.02 0.75 3.22
N VAL A 110 6.11 0.46 1.92
CA VAL A 110 4.95 0.28 1.05
C VAL A 110 4.80 -1.19 0.72
N LYS A 111 3.66 -1.78 1.05
CA LYS A 111 3.33 -3.18 0.77
C LYS A 111 2.18 -3.26 -0.20
N ILE A 112 2.33 -3.99 -1.30
CA ILE A 112 1.29 -4.12 -2.34
C ILE A 112 1.01 -5.59 -2.62
N SER A 113 -0.28 -5.91 -2.72
CA SER A 113 -0.82 -7.19 -3.13
C SER A 113 -0.99 -7.21 -4.63
N THR A 114 -0.29 -8.07 -5.36
CA THR A 114 -0.55 -8.21 -6.79
C THR A 114 -1.89 -8.88 -7.09
N LEU A 115 -2.39 -9.72 -6.17
CA LEU A 115 -3.68 -10.42 -6.32
C LEU A 115 -4.87 -9.50 -6.11
N THR A 116 -4.82 -8.64 -5.10
CA THR A 116 -5.98 -7.80 -4.72
C THR A 116 -5.82 -6.33 -5.10
N GLY A 117 -4.61 -5.88 -5.42
CA GLY A 117 -4.29 -4.47 -5.62
C GLY A 117 -4.22 -3.69 -4.30
N ASN A 118 -4.40 -4.34 -3.16
CA ASN A 118 -4.33 -3.69 -1.86
C ASN A 118 -2.94 -3.11 -1.62
N ILE A 119 -2.89 -1.85 -1.19
CA ILE A 119 -1.67 -1.14 -0.82
C ILE A 119 -1.75 -0.67 0.62
N THR A 120 -0.71 -0.96 1.38
CA THR A 120 -0.47 -0.39 2.71
C THR A 120 0.77 0.48 2.66
N ILE A 121 0.68 1.67 3.23
CA ILE A 121 1.81 2.58 3.43
C ILE A 121 1.97 2.78 4.93
N ASP A 122 3.13 2.44 5.46
CA ASP A 122 3.47 2.57 6.88
C ASP A 122 4.63 3.58 7.00
N ASN A 123 4.35 4.74 7.58
CA ASN A 123 5.34 5.76 7.87
C ASN A 123 6.04 5.45 9.19
N LYS A 124 7.30 5.03 9.13
CA LYS A 124 8.07 4.64 10.31
C LYS A 124 8.51 5.83 11.16
N ILE A 125 8.50 7.04 10.61
CA ILE A 125 8.86 8.26 11.35
C ILE A 125 7.69 8.75 12.20
N THR A 126 6.49 8.79 11.62
CA THR A 126 5.30 9.35 12.28
C THR A 126 4.38 8.30 12.92
N GLY A 127 4.59 7.01 12.60
CA GLY A 127 3.71 5.92 13.01
C GLY A 127 2.35 5.90 12.29
N GLN A 128 2.15 6.80 11.31
CA GLN A 128 0.92 6.84 10.53
C GLN A 128 0.90 5.72 9.50
N TYR A 129 -0.28 5.14 9.27
CA TYR A 129 -0.47 4.16 8.21
C TYR A 129 -1.70 4.46 7.36
N SER A 130 -1.67 3.98 6.11
CA SER A 130 -2.76 4.04 5.15
C SER A 130 -3.02 2.67 4.57
N LYS A 131 -4.29 2.38 4.30
CA LYS A 131 -4.73 1.20 3.55
C LYS A 131 -5.65 1.66 2.44
N ASN A 132 -5.27 1.38 1.21
CA ASN A 132 -6.00 1.73 0.00
C ASN A 132 -5.92 0.57 -1.00
N ASN A 133 -6.47 0.79 -2.19
CA ASN A 133 -6.35 -0.13 -3.31
C ASN A 133 -5.76 0.63 -4.51
N CYS A 134 -4.81 0.04 -5.23
CA CYS A 134 -4.18 0.65 -6.40
C CYS A 134 -5.20 0.83 -7.54
N THR A 135 -5.09 1.93 -8.28
CA THR A 135 -5.76 2.03 -9.59
C THR A 135 -5.04 1.18 -10.63
N VAL A 136 -5.74 0.85 -11.71
CA VAL A 136 -5.15 0.16 -12.87
C VAL A 136 -3.98 0.96 -13.46
N GLN A 137 -4.09 2.29 -13.47
CA GLN A 137 -3.00 3.15 -13.94
C GLN A 137 -1.74 2.99 -13.09
N PHE A 138 -1.88 2.96 -11.76
CA PHE A 138 -0.74 2.71 -10.89
C PHE A 138 -0.23 1.27 -11.02
N GLY A 139 -1.14 0.31 -11.21
CA GLY A 139 -0.80 -1.08 -11.52
C GLY A 139 0.12 -1.22 -12.75
N LYS A 140 -0.10 -0.45 -13.81
CA LYS A 140 0.81 -0.42 -14.99
C LYS A 140 2.23 0.02 -14.63
N VAL A 141 2.39 0.95 -13.68
CA VAL A 141 3.70 1.36 -13.18
C VAL A 141 4.38 0.20 -12.46
N LEU A 142 3.64 -0.51 -11.59
CA LEU A 142 4.15 -1.68 -10.86
C LEU A 142 4.55 -2.82 -11.82
N LEU A 143 3.73 -3.10 -12.84
CA LEU A 143 4.05 -4.09 -13.87
C LEU A 143 5.30 -3.71 -14.67
N SER A 144 5.49 -2.41 -14.94
CA SER A 144 6.69 -1.93 -15.62
C SER A 144 7.94 -2.13 -14.77
N LEU A 145 7.87 -1.85 -13.46
CA LEU A 145 8.95 -2.12 -12.52
C LEU A 145 9.26 -3.61 -12.40
N LEU A 146 8.23 -4.47 -12.32
CA LEU A 146 8.42 -5.92 -12.29
C LEU A 146 9.20 -6.42 -13.51
N LYS A 147 8.88 -5.89 -14.70
CA LYS A 147 9.59 -6.24 -15.92
C LYS A 147 11.01 -5.70 -15.95
N GLU A 148 11.20 -4.42 -15.63
CA GLU A 148 12.51 -3.74 -15.65
C GLU A 148 13.53 -4.46 -14.76
N TYR A 149 13.11 -4.94 -13.59
CA TYR A 149 13.97 -5.60 -12.62
C TYR A 149 13.91 -7.13 -12.68
N ASN A 150 13.38 -7.71 -13.75
CA ASN A 150 13.26 -9.17 -13.96
C ASN A 150 12.56 -9.90 -12.80
N PHE A 151 11.58 -9.26 -12.17
CA PHE A 151 10.80 -9.85 -11.10
C PHE A 151 9.54 -10.57 -11.60
N SER A 152 9.20 -10.43 -12.88
CA SER A 152 8.09 -11.16 -13.51
C SER A 152 8.22 -12.68 -13.39
N ASP A 153 9.44 -13.22 -13.32
CA ASP A 153 9.67 -14.67 -13.23
C ASP A 153 9.26 -15.28 -11.87
N TYR A 154 9.04 -14.44 -10.85
CA TYR A 154 8.59 -14.89 -9.53
C TYR A 154 7.07 -14.92 -9.38
N LEU A 155 6.30 -14.44 -10.38
CA LEU A 155 4.87 -14.25 -10.29
C LEU A 155 4.17 -14.81 -11.52
N ASN A 156 3.11 -15.60 -11.34
CA ASN A 156 2.30 -16.03 -12.47
C ASN A 156 1.36 -14.91 -12.90
N THR A 157 0.90 -14.93 -14.16
CA THR A 157 -0.09 -13.96 -14.65
C THR A 157 -1.36 -13.93 -13.80
N SER A 158 -1.80 -15.08 -13.26
CA SER A 158 -2.92 -15.18 -12.33
C SER A 158 -2.72 -14.41 -11.04
N ASP A 159 -1.47 -14.21 -10.64
CA ASP A 159 -1.11 -13.54 -9.39
C ASP A 159 -1.12 -12.03 -9.56
N LEU A 160 -1.22 -11.50 -10.79
CA LEU A 160 -1.13 -10.08 -11.11
C LEU A 160 -2.48 -9.37 -11.23
N ILE A 161 -3.60 -10.09 -11.11
CA ILE A 161 -4.96 -9.59 -11.40
C ILE A 161 -5.24 -8.26 -10.70
N GLY A 162 -4.97 -8.15 -9.40
CA GLY A 162 -5.23 -6.93 -8.63
C GLY A 162 -4.45 -5.69 -9.07
N ILE A 163 -3.39 -5.85 -9.87
CA ILE A 163 -2.62 -4.74 -10.45
C ILE A 163 -2.66 -4.70 -11.99
N SER A 164 -3.27 -5.68 -12.64
CA SER A 164 -3.38 -5.76 -14.10
C SER A 164 -4.80 -5.55 -14.63
N ASP A 165 -5.84 -5.76 -13.83
CA ASP A 165 -7.19 -5.91 -14.36
C ASP A 165 -7.83 -4.61 -14.85
N ASN A 166 -8.22 -4.61 -16.12
CA ASN A 166 -9.09 -3.61 -16.77
C ASN A 166 -10.59 -3.95 -16.56
N THR A 167 -10.97 -4.75 -15.56
CA THR A 167 -12.32 -5.34 -15.44
C THR A 167 -13.38 -4.43 -14.81
N ASN A 168 -13.13 -3.13 -14.61
CA ASN A 168 -14.13 -2.18 -14.11
C ASN A 168 -14.67 -1.16 -15.13
N ASP A 169 -14.44 -1.35 -16.44
CA ASP A 169 -15.06 -0.51 -17.50
C ASP A 169 -16.29 -1.17 -18.18
N LYS A 170 -16.94 -2.11 -17.50
CA LYS A 170 -18.22 -2.68 -17.97
C LYS A 170 -19.24 -2.79 -16.85
N HIS A 171 -19.84 -1.66 -16.47
CA HIS A 171 -21.22 -1.61 -15.98
C HIS A 171 -21.85 -0.26 -16.35
#